data_AF-A0A832DUG4-F1
#
_entry.id   AF-A0A832DUG4-F1
#
_cell.length_a   1.000
_cell.length_b   1.000
_cell.length_c   1.000
_cell.angle_alpha   90.00
_cell.angle_beta   90.00
_cell.angle_gamma   90.00
#
_symmetry.space_group_name_H-M   'P 1'
#
loop_
_entity.id
_entity.type
_entity.pdbx_description
1 polymer ?
#
loop_
_entity_poly.entity_id
_entity_poly.type
_entity_poly.pdbx_seq_one_letter_code
_entity_poly.pdbx_strand_id
1 'polypeptide(L)'
;MWGKFIKKALDCRTADGAPTPITRLHPALGHLPGFAPGNPSETTIHVLGPIDFEVDGAPALPVLGINPSKSTNGNSVLLRLEYGDARILLTGDLNLDAHRLILDHFAGREDELACDVAKACHHGSDDVSYRFLEVMNAAATVISSGDGEGHDHPRPVIVAASGLAGHKEIRGDKVITPLVYCTELARGVSLGTPIKLNVQHDGEALEIEASQLGSAIVTYTEQKVGDLRPRVRSRSLDGTSVVAGLTYGLVNVRTDGQKILAATMNEGKEGHWSIKSFKTRFG
;
A
#
# COMPACT_ATOMS: atom_id res chain seq x y z
N MET A 1 -9.73 -21.28 3.37
CA MET A 1 -9.99 -20.50 2.14
C MET A 1 -8.86 -20.69 1.11
N TRP A 2 -7.59 -20.55 1.52
CA TRP A 2 -6.40 -20.79 0.69
C TRP A 2 -6.32 -22.15 -0.01
N GLY A 3 -6.70 -23.25 0.65
CA GLY A 3 -6.63 -24.58 0.03
C GLY A 3 -7.49 -24.73 -1.23
N LYS A 4 -8.65 -24.05 -1.31
CA LYS A 4 -9.48 -24.04 -2.53
C LYS A 4 -8.82 -23.23 -3.66
N PHE A 5 -8.19 -22.11 -3.31
CA PHE A 5 -7.43 -21.29 -4.26
C PHE A 5 -6.21 -22.05 -4.78
N ILE A 6 -5.39 -22.63 -3.91
CA ILE A 6 -4.21 -23.41 -4.30
C ILE A 6 -4.63 -24.58 -5.18
N LYS A 7 -5.69 -25.30 -4.83
CA LYS A 7 -6.23 -26.37 -5.70
C LYS A 7 -6.59 -25.83 -7.08
N LYS A 8 -7.29 -24.69 -7.17
CA LYS A 8 -7.64 -24.07 -8.45
C LYS A 8 -6.41 -23.59 -9.23
N ALA A 9 -5.41 -23.02 -8.55
CA ALA A 9 -4.16 -22.61 -9.18
C ALA A 9 -3.38 -23.81 -9.73
N LEU A 10 -3.37 -24.94 -9.03
CA LEU A 10 -2.78 -26.20 -9.50
C LEU A 10 -3.60 -26.87 -10.62
N ASP A 11 -4.91 -26.61 -10.69
CA ASP A 11 -5.79 -27.05 -11.78
C ASP A 11 -5.63 -26.17 -13.05
N CYS A 12 -5.07 -24.96 -12.93
CA CYS A 12 -4.79 -24.10 -14.08
C CYS A 12 -3.76 -24.75 -15.03
N ARG A 13 -3.94 -24.48 -16.32
CA ARG A 13 -3.06 -24.94 -17.39
C ARG A 13 -2.62 -23.74 -18.22
N THR A 14 -1.41 -23.81 -18.74
CA THR A 14 -0.89 -22.90 -19.78
C THR A 14 -1.65 -23.11 -21.10
N ALA A 15 -1.43 -22.25 -22.09
CA ALA A 15 -2.14 -22.31 -23.37
C ALA A 15 -1.87 -23.60 -24.17
N ASP A 16 -0.72 -24.23 -23.95
CA ASP A 16 -0.28 -25.53 -24.47
C ASP A 16 -0.72 -26.73 -23.60
N GLY A 17 -1.47 -26.50 -22.52
CA GLY A 17 -2.07 -27.55 -21.69
C GLY A 17 -1.17 -28.11 -20.58
N ALA A 18 0.02 -27.55 -20.35
CA ALA A 18 0.89 -27.92 -19.24
C ALA A 18 0.41 -27.30 -17.90
N PRO A 19 0.74 -27.87 -16.72
CA PRO A 19 0.46 -27.25 -15.43
C PRO A 19 1.08 -25.85 -15.32
N THR A 20 0.36 -24.90 -14.73
CA THR A 20 0.93 -23.58 -14.44
C THR A 20 2.11 -23.73 -13.46
N PRO A 21 3.33 -23.30 -13.83
CA PRO A 21 4.48 -23.42 -12.95
C PRO A 21 4.31 -22.51 -11.73
N ILE A 22 4.47 -23.07 -10.53
CA ILE A 22 4.49 -22.32 -9.28
C ILE A 22 5.89 -22.43 -8.72
N THR A 23 6.59 -21.30 -8.69
CA THR A 23 7.96 -21.21 -8.15
C THR A 23 7.95 -20.31 -6.93
N ARG A 24 8.64 -20.73 -5.87
CA ARG A 24 8.86 -19.90 -4.69
C ARG A 24 9.82 -18.77 -5.06
N LEU A 25 9.47 -17.54 -4.71
CA LEU A 25 10.40 -16.42 -4.80
C LEU A 25 11.35 -16.46 -3.59
N HIS A 26 12.64 -16.34 -3.87
CA HIS A 26 13.70 -16.26 -2.86
C HIS A 26 14.93 -15.54 -3.45
N PRO A 27 15.81 -14.98 -2.61
CA PRO A 27 16.92 -14.13 -3.07
C PRO A 27 17.87 -14.79 -4.07
N ALA A 28 18.05 -16.11 -4.01
CA ALA A 28 18.96 -16.82 -4.93
C ALA A 28 18.47 -16.85 -6.39
N LEU A 29 17.19 -16.54 -6.66
CA LEU A 29 16.74 -16.30 -8.04
C LEU A 29 17.38 -15.05 -8.65
N GLY A 30 17.80 -14.09 -7.81
CA GLY A 30 18.30 -12.77 -8.21
C GLY A 30 17.19 -11.85 -8.73
N HIS A 31 16.42 -12.31 -9.72
CA HIS A 31 15.39 -11.53 -10.40
C HIS A 31 14.06 -12.29 -10.47
N LEU A 32 12.97 -11.52 -10.56
CA LEU A 32 11.66 -12.08 -10.86
C LEU A 32 11.71 -12.69 -12.27
N PRO A 33 11.20 -13.92 -12.49
CA PRO A 33 11.18 -14.54 -13.82
C PRO A 33 10.55 -13.62 -14.87
N GLY A 34 11.29 -13.34 -15.94
CA GLY A 34 10.88 -12.40 -17.00
C GLY A 34 11.29 -10.94 -16.79
N PHE A 35 12.00 -10.62 -15.69
CA PHE A 35 12.45 -9.27 -15.34
C PHE A 35 13.94 -9.22 -14.97
N ALA A 36 14.73 -10.13 -15.53
CA ALA A 36 16.19 -10.05 -15.45
C ALA A 36 16.72 -9.00 -16.45
N PRO A 37 17.91 -8.42 -16.21
CA PRO A 37 18.53 -7.48 -17.14
C PRO A 37 18.64 -8.05 -18.56
N GLY A 38 18.32 -7.23 -19.57
CA GLY A 38 18.37 -7.63 -20.98
C GLY A 38 17.10 -8.32 -21.51
N ASN A 39 16.04 -8.44 -20.71
CA ASN A 39 14.70 -8.78 -21.21
C ASN A 39 14.13 -7.61 -22.07
N PRO A 40 13.20 -7.84 -23.01
CA PRO A 40 12.47 -6.76 -23.69
C PRO A 40 11.70 -5.80 -22.77
N SER A 41 11.49 -6.12 -21.49
CA SER A 41 11.01 -5.15 -20.52
C SER A 41 12.13 -4.18 -20.14
N GLU A 42 11.86 -2.87 -20.24
CA GLU A 42 12.74 -1.80 -19.73
C GLU A 42 12.88 -1.81 -18.18
N THR A 43 12.25 -2.79 -17.51
CA THR A 43 12.14 -2.89 -16.06
C THR A 43 12.84 -4.14 -15.55
N THR A 44 13.77 -3.97 -14.62
CA THR A 44 14.38 -5.06 -13.85
C THR A 44 13.67 -5.20 -12.50
N ILE A 45 13.41 -6.42 -12.04
CA ILE A 45 12.81 -6.65 -10.71
C ILE A 45 13.68 -7.64 -9.95
N HIS A 46 14.35 -7.17 -8.91
CA HIS A 46 15.13 -7.98 -8.00
C HIS A 46 14.23 -8.63 -6.95
N VAL A 47 14.51 -9.89 -6.64
CA VAL A 47 13.91 -10.61 -5.51
C VAL A 47 14.89 -10.52 -4.34
N LEU A 48 14.54 -9.74 -3.31
CA LEU A 48 15.38 -9.50 -2.14
C LEU A 48 14.89 -10.24 -0.89
N GLY A 49 13.69 -10.80 -0.93
CA GLY A 49 13.12 -11.60 0.15
C GLY A 49 11.86 -12.36 -0.29
N PRO A 50 11.34 -13.27 0.53
CA PRO A 50 11.73 -13.51 1.93
C PRO A 50 13.11 -14.19 2.07
N ILE A 51 13.79 -13.97 3.20
CA ILE A 51 15.06 -14.64 3.50
C ILE A 51 14.77 -16.09 3.92
N ASP A 52 15.17 -17.03 3.08
CA ASP A 52 15.05 -18.46 3.31
C ASP A 52 16.33 -19.07 3.92
N PHE A 53 16.20 -20.28 4.44
CA PHE A 53 17.30 -21.12 4.90
C PHE A 53 17.01 -22.58 4.60
N GLU A 54 17.98 -23.47 4.84
CA GLU A 54 17.79 -24.90 4.67
C GLU A 54 17.58 -25.60 6.03
N VAL A 55 16.61 -26.52 6.07
CA VAL A 55 16.41 -27.49 7.16
C VAL A 55 16.40 -28.86 6.52
N ASP A 56 17.29 -29.75 6.95
CA ASP A 56 17.40 -31.12 6.44
C ASP A 56 17.50 -31.19 4.90
N GLY A 57 18.18 -30.21 4.28
CA GLY A 57 18.35 -30.12 2.82
C GLY A 57 17.12 -29.61 2.05
N ALA A 58 16.10 -29.10 2.75
CA ALA A 58 14.91 -28.52 2.14
C ALA A 58 14.78 -27.02 2.46
N PRO A 59 14.31 -26.19 1.52
CA PRO A 59 14.16 -24.75 1.74
C PRO A 59 13.01 -24.46 2.71
N ALA A 60 13.30 -23.70 3.75
CA ALA A 60 12.42 -23.32 4.84
C ALA A 60 12.39 -21.79 5.02
N LEU A 61 11.35 -21.32 5.71
CA LEU A 61 11.19 -19.91 6.10
C LEU A 61 11.21 -19.79 7.62
N PRO A 62 11.71 -18.66 8.16
CA PRO A 62 11.78 -18.46 9.60
C PRO A 62 10.40 -18.28 10.19
N VAL A 63 10.24 -18.80 11.40
CA VAL A 63 9.11 -18.46 12.25
C VAL A 63 9.44 -17.13 12.93
N LEU A 64 8.83 -16.06 12.45
CA LEU A 64 9.07 -14.70 12.93
C LEU A 64 7.95 -14.28 13.89
N GLY A 65 8.24 -14.33 15.19
CA GLY A 65 7.29 -13.99 16.25
C GLY A 65 6.50 -15.18 16.80
N ILE A 66 5.57 -14.89 17.73
CA ILE A 66 4.86 -15.90 18.52
C ILE A 66 3.58 -16.39 17.82
N ASN A 67 2.98 -15.59 16.92
CA ASN A 67 1.75 -15.95 16.24
C ASN A 67 1.95 -16.13 14.71
N PRO A 68 1.15 -16.99 14.05
CA PRO A 68 1.30 -17.26 12.61
C PRO A 68 1.15 -16.02 11.71
N SER A 69 0.33 -15.05 12.12
CA SER A 69 0.10 -13.82 11.36
C SER A 69 1.36 -12.95 11.30
N LYS A 70 2.05 -12.77 12.43
CA LYS A 70 3.33 -12.05 12.49
C LYS A 70 4.38 -12.73 11.63
N SER A 71 4.40 -14.06 11.63
CA SER A 71 5.33 -14.82 10.79
C SER A 71 4.98 -14.73 9.30
N THR A 72 3.69 -14.65 8.95
CA THR A 72 3.24 -14.46 7.57
C THR A 72 3.69 -13.09 7.05
N ASN A 73 3.44 -12.04 7.82
CA ASN A 73 3.83 -10.68 7.50
C ASN A 73 5.35 -10.53 7.42
N GLY A 74 6.09 -11.14 8.37
CA GLY A 74 7.54 -11.12 8.39
C GLY A 74 8.20 -11.84 7.20
N ASN A 75 7.50 -12.78 6.57
CA ASN A 75 7.95 -13.43 5.34
C ASN A 75 7.35 -12.81 4.07
N SER A 76 6.95 -11.53 4.14
CA SER A 76 6.53 -10.77 2.95
C SER A 76 7.60 -10.80 1.86
N VAL A 77 7.16 -10.84 0.61
CA VAL A 77 8.05 -10.74 -0.55
C VAL A 77 8.60 -9.31 -0.61
N LEU A 78 9.92 -9.18 -0.61
CA LEU A 78 10.64 -7.92 -0.75
C LEU A 78 11.17 -7.82 -2.18
N LEU A 79 10.73 -6.82 -2.92
CA LEU A 79 11.13 -6.60 -4.31
C LEU A 79 11.73 -5.22 -4.49
N ARG A 80 12.81 -5.12 -5.29
CA ARG A 80 13.28 -3.84 -5.82
C ARG A 80 13.04 -3.80 -7.32
N LEU A 81 12.26 -2.83 -7.75
CA LEU A 81 11.99 -2.55 -9.16
C LEU A 81 12.93 -1.44 -9.63
N GLU A 82 13.55 -1.65 -10.78
CA GLU A 82 14.43 -0.69 -11.44
C GLU A 82 13.89 -0.38 -12.83
N TYR A 83 13.78 0.92 -13.14
CA TYR A 83 13.41 1.42 -14.46
C TYR A 83 14.28 2.64 -14.75
N GLY A 84 15.17 2.55 -15.74
CA GLY A 84 16.30 3.49 -15.85
C GLY A 84 17.10 3.52 -14.55
N ASP A 85 17.32 4.72 -14.02
CA ASP A 85 18.04 4.97 -12.76
C ASP A 85 17.10 4.99 -11.53
N ALA A 86 15.79 4.80 -11.74
CA ALA A 86 14.81 4.85 -10.66
C ALA A 86 14.75 3.51 -9.92
N ARG A 87 14.95 3.54 -8.59
CA ARG A 87 14.79 2.37 -7.71
C ARG A 87 13.52 2.48 -6.86
N ILE A 88 12.64 1.48 -6.91
CA ILE A 88 11.41 1.41 -6.11
C ILE A 88 11.44 0.14 -5.25
N LEU A 89 11.33 0.29 -3.93
CA LEU A 89 11.30 -0.83 -2.99
C LEU A 89 9.87 -1.14 -2.53
N LEU A 90 9.44 -2.39 -2.75
CA LEU A 90 8.15 -2.93 -2.32
C LEU A 90 8.36 -3.87 -1.15
N THR A 91 7.97 -3.43 0.04
CA THR A 91 8.30 -4.10 1.31
C THR A 91 7.18 -4.98 1.87
N GLY A 92 5.98 -4.98 1.28
CA GLY A 92 4.82 -5.69 1.83
C GLY A 92 4.55 -5.31 3.29
N ASP A 93 4.37 -6.33 4.13
CA ASP A 93 4.03 -6.17 5.54
C ASP A 93 5.19 -6.57 6.48
N LEU A 94 6.44 -6.40 6.01
CA LEU A 94 7.63 -6.69 6.82
C LEU A 94 7.56 -6.00 8.20
N ASN A 95 7.93 -6.76 9.23
CA ASN A 95 7.95 -6.31 10.62
C ASN A 95 9.38 -6.20 11.17
N LEU A 96 9.55 -5.69 12.39
CA LEU A 96 10.85 -5.47 13.04
C LEU A 96 11.76 -6.69 13.01
N ASP A 97 11.22 -7.89 13.27
CA ASP A 97 12.00 -9.13 13.29
C ASP A 97 12.49 -9.49 11.87
N ALA A 98 11.65 -9.28 10.86
CA ALA A 98 12.04 -9.46 9.46
C ALA A 98 13.10 -8.43 9.02
N HIS A 99 12.96 -7.16 9.43
CA HIS A 99 13.94 -6.13 9.12
C HIS A 99 15.33 -6.46 9.66
N ARG A 100 15.43 -7.02 10.88
CA ARG A 100 16.71 -7.46 11.46
C ARG A 100 17.34 -8.56 10.62
N LEU A 101 16.55 -9.58 10.27
CA LEU A 101 17.02 -10.69 9.43
C LEU A 101 17.50 -10.21 8.05
N ILE A 102 16.76 -9.28 7.44
CA ILE A 102 17.12 -8.70 6.13
C ILE A 102 18.40 -7.87 6.24
N LEU A 103 18.53 -7.03 7.27
CA LEU A 103 19.73 -6.24 7.50
C LEU A 103 20.96 -7.14 7.70
N ASP A 104 20.82 -8.22 8.48
CA ASP A 104 21.90 -9.20 8.68
C ASP A 104 22.27 -9.91 7.36
N HIS A 105 21.27 -10.31 6.57
CA HIS A 105 21.49 -10.96 5.27
C HIS A 105 22.21 -10.06 4.25
N PHE A 106 21.90 -8.76 4.26
CA PHE A 106 22.50 -7.76 3.39
C PHE A 106 23.65 -6.99 4.06
N ALA A 107 24.20 -7.47 5.18
CA ALA A 107 25.33 -6.83 5.84
C ALA A 107 26.51 -6.66 4.87
N GLY A 108 27.02 -5.43 4.75
CA GLY A 108 28.05 -5.06 3.77
C GLY A 108 27.56 -4.87 2.32
N ARG A 109 26.27 -5.12 2.05
CA ARG A 109 25.58 -4.92 0.75
C ARG A 109 24.27 -4.16 0.94
N GLU A 110 24.22 -3.26 1.93
CA GLU A 110 23.01 -2.55 2.33
C GLU A 110 22.46 -1.63 1.21
N ASP A 111 23.29 -1.21 0.25
CA ASP A 111 22.86 -0.47 -0.95
C ASP A 111 21.83 -1.24 -1.79
N GLU A 112 21.76 -2.57 -1.65
CA GLU A 112 20.72 -3.37 -2.29
C GLU A 112 19.29 -2.96 -1.87
N LEU A 113 19.17 -2.39 -0.67
CA LEU A 113 17.90 -1.94 -0.09
C LEU A 113 17.65 -0.44 -0.33
N ALA A 114 18.64 0.32 -0.81
CA ALA A 114 18.50 1.75 -1.07
C ALA A 114 17.55 1.99 -2.26
N CYS A 115 16.65 2.95 -2.12
CA CYS A 115 15.62 3.20 -3.14
C CYS A 115 15.21 4.67 -3.23
N ASP A 116 14.74 5.13 -4.39
CA ASP A 116 14.16 6.46 -4.51
C ASP A 116 12.75 6.50 -3.91
N VAL A 117 11.96 5.46 -4.17
CA VAL A 117 10.59 5.34 -3.66
C VAL A 117 10.46 4.07 -2.84
N ALA A 118 9.99 4.23 -1.61
CA ALA A 118 9.64 3.12 -0.74
C ALA A 118 8.11 3.02 -0.61
N LYS A 119 7.58 1.82 -0.79
CA LYS A 119 6.32 1.45 -0.16
C LYS A 119 6.60 1.26 1.34
N ALA A 120 5.87 1.96 2.20
CA ALA A 120 6.01 1.74 3.64
C ALA A 120 5.52 0.34 4.03
N CYS A 121 6.24 -0.26 4.98
CA CYS A 121 5.91 -1.58 5.51
C CYS A 121 4.57 -1.55 6.24
N HIS A 122 3.77 -2.60 6.04
CA HIS A 122 2.60 -2.94 6.87
C HIS A 122 1.69 -1.75 7.15
N HIS A 123 1.25 -1.07 6.10
CA HIS A 123 0.35 0.08 6.14
C HIS A 123 0.83 1.29 6.98
N GLY A 124 2.09 1.30 7.43
CA GLY A 124 2.63 2.30 8.36
C GLY A 124 2.58 1.87 9.83
N SER A 125 2.68 0.58 10.12
CA SER A 125 2.85 0.02 11.47
C SER A 125 4.15 0.48 12.13
N ASP A 126 4.12 0.69 13.45
CA ASP A 126 5.30 1.02 14.28
C ASP A 126 6.19 -0.19 14.59
N ASP A 127 5.80 -1.41 14.18
CA ASP A 127 6.63 -2.62 14.25
C ASP A 127 7.71 -2.63 13.15
N VAL A 128 8.57 -1.61 13.13
CA VAL A 128 9.59 -1.34 12.10
C VAL A 128 10.94 -1.05 12.74
N SER A 129 12.03 -1.45 12.08
CA SER A 129 13.40 -1.06 12.47
C SER A 129 13.73 0.32 11.92
N TYR A 130 14.13 1.27 12.78
CA TYR A 130 14.60 2.58 12.32
C TYR A 130 15.83 2.46 11.40
N ARG A 131 16.78 1.57 11.73
CA ARG A 131 17.95 1.29 10.90
C ARG A 131 17.58 0.82 9.50
N PHE A 132 16.49 0.07 9.35
CA PHE A 132 16.01 -0.36 8.04
C PHE A 132 15.51 0.83 7.22
N LEU A 133 14.80 1.77 7.83
CA LEU A 133 14.40 3.02 7.17
C LEU A 133 15.61 3.86 6.75
N GLU A 134 16.66 3.92 7.58
CA GLU A 134 17.90 4.63 7.26
C GLU A 134 18.65 3.98 6.09
N VAL A 135 18.67 2.65 6.02
CA VAL A 135 19.30 1.91 4.93
C VAL A 135 18.52 2.06 3.62
N MET A 136 17.18 2.04 3.68
CA MET A 136 16.34 2.33 2.52
C MET A 136 16.59 3.74 1.99
N ASN A 137 16.83 4.69 2.91
CA ASN A 137 17.17 6.09 2.62
C ASN A 137 16.25 6.67 1.53
N ALA A 138 14.94 6.47 1.66
CA ALA A 138 14.00 6.74 0.58
C ALA A 138 13.85 8.24 0.33
N ALA A 139 13.81 8.67 -0.93
CA ALA A 139 13.49 10.05 -1.30
C ALA A 139 11.99 10.33 -1.20
N ALA A 140 11.15 9.33 -1.44
CA ALA A 140 9.72 9.36 -1.17
C ALA A 140 9.25 8.06 -0.52
N THR A 141 8.49 8.17 0.57
CA THR A 141 7.82 7.03 1.22
C THR A 141 6.32 7.13 1.00
N VAL A 142 5.71 6.08 0.44
CA VAL A 142 4.26 5.98 0.22
C VAL A 142 3.67 5.00 1.23
N ILE A 143 2.84 5.51 2.13
CA ILE A 143 2.15 4.73 3.14
C ILE A 143 0.73 4.43 2.66
N SER A 144 0.45 3.17 2.32
CA SER A 144 -0.88 2.73 1.91
C SER A 144 -1.71 2.29 3.11
N SER A 145 -2.25 3.25 3.86
CA SER A 145 -3.23 2.99 4.92
C SER A 145 -4.65 3.17 4.39
N GLY A 146 -5.66 2.59 5.05
CA GLY A 146 -7.05 2.64 4.60
C GLY A 146 -8.08 2.44 5.70
N ASP A 147 -9.32 2.87 5.44
CA ASP A 147 -10.48 2.57 6.28
C ASP A 147 -10.73 1.05 6.38
N GLY A 148 -10.89 0.56 7.61
CA GLY A 148 -11.30 -0.83 7.89
C GLY A 148 -10.22 -1.71 8.50
N GLU A 149 -9.03 -1.18 8.76
CA GLU A 149 -8.04 -1.87 9.58
C GLU A 149 -8.43 -1.79 11.07
N GLY A 150 -8.26 -2.88 11.81
CA GLY A 150 -8.43 -2.90 13.28
C GLY A 150 -7.29 -2.20 14.03
N HIS A 151 -6.52 -1.35 13.35
CA HIS A 151 -5.27 -0.76 13.79
C HIS A 151 -5.18 0.71 13.36
N ASP A 152 -4.57 1.55 14.19
CA ASP A 152 -4.44 2.98 13.93
C ASP A 152 -3.25 3.28 12.99
N HIS A 153 -3.34 2.81 11.75
CA HIS A 153 -2.32 3.03 10.72
C HIS A 153 -2.69 4.24 9.81
N PRO A 154 -1.70 5.07 9.41
CA PRO A 154 -0.30 4.95 9.75
C PRO A 154 -0.03 5.49 11.17
N ARG A 155 0.94 4.91 11.87
CA ARG A 155 1.33 5.43 13.18
C ARG A 155 2.06 6.77 12.98
N PRO A 156 1.77 7.81 13.79
CA PRO A 156 2.47 9.09 13.68
C PRO A 156 4.00 8.99 13.76
N VAL A 157 4.50 8.04 14.56
CA VAL A 157 5.94 7.76 14.67
C VAL A 157 6.55 7.31 13.34
N ILE A 158 5.82 6.57 12.49
CA ILE A 158 6.32 6.12 11.19
C ILE A 158 6.31 7.24 10.17
N VAL A 159 5.31 8.12 10.21
CA VAL A 159 5.30 9.34 9.38
C VAL A 159 6.54 10.19 9.71
N ALA A 160 6.82 10.41 11.00
CA ALA A 160 8.00 11.14 11.44
C ALA A 160 9.31 10.43 11.09
N ALA A 161 9.43 9.13 11.40
CA ALA A 161 10.64 8.34 11.14
C ALA A 161 10.97 8.27 9.64
N SER A 162 9.96 8.16 8.77
CA SER A 162 10.15 8.19 7.31
C SER A 162 10.74 9.52 6.83
N GLY A 163 10.33 10.62 7.45
CA GLY A 163 10.90 11.94 7.17
C GLY A 163 12.29 12.17 7.77
N LEU A 164 12.62 11.52 8.88
CA LEU A 164 13.93 11.64 9.54
C LEU A 164 15.02 10.77 8.88
N ALA A 165 14.66 9.55 8.48
CA ALA A 165 15.57 8.56 7.90
C ALA A 165 15.68 8.65 6.37
N GLY A 166 14.75 9.35 5.72
CA GLY A 166 14.71 9.47 4.26
C GLY A 166 15.82 10.37 3.68
N HIS A 167 16.03 10.25 2.38
CA HIS A 167 17.03 11.02 1.68
C HIS A 167 16.71 12.50 1.68
N LYS A 168 17.64 13.30 2.20
CA LYS A 168 17.47 14.74 2.37
C LYS A 168 18.10 15.52 1.22
N GLU A 169 17.26 16.21 0.47
CA GLU A 169 17.68 17.23 -0.49
C GLU A 169 17.04 18.57 -0.13
N ILE A 170 17.87 19.61 0.04
CA ILE A 170 17.41 20.98 0.27
C ILE A 170 17.90 21.86 -0.87
N ARG A 171 17.00 22.68 -1.43
CA ARG A 171 17.33 23.62 -2.50
C ARG A 171 16.64 24.95 -2.27
N GLY A 172 17.42 26.04 -2.16
CA GLY A 172 16.89 27.38 -1.95
C GLY A 172 16.01 27.49 -0.70
N ASP A 173 16.50 26.95 0.42
CA ASP A 173 15.81 26.91 1.73
C ASP A 173 14.47 26.16 1.71
N LYS A 174 14.31 25.20 0.79
CA LYS A 174 13.13 24.34 0.69
C LYS A 174 13.55 22.88 0.71
N VAL A 175 12.83 22.09 1.50
CA VAL A 175 12.93 20.63 1.47
C VAL A 175 12.33 20.13 0.16
N ILE A 176 13.13 19.42 -0.63
CA ILE A 176 12.72 18.73 -1.85
C ILE A 176 12.37 17.27 -1.52
N THR A 177 13.23 16.62 -0.73
CA THR A 177 13.08 15.27 -0.18
C THR A 177 13.62 15.29 1.27
N PRO A 178 13.16 14.38 2.15
CA PRO A 178 12.24 13.27 1.88
C PRO A 178 10.78 13.70 1.79
N LEU A 179 10.02 13.03 0.93
CA LEU A 179 8.56 13.18 0.80
C LEU A 179 7.87 12.01 1.52
N VAL A 180 6.83 12.30 2.30
CA VAL A 180 6.01 11.26 2.94
C VAL A 180 4.58 11.42 2.50
N TYR A 181 4.07 10.40 1.80
CA TYR A 181 2.70 10.32 1.32
C TYR A 181 1.93 9.29 2.12
N CYS A 182 0.65 9.57 2.37
CA CYS A 182 -0.26 8.64 3.01
C CYS A 182 -1.60 8.69 2.28
N THR A 183 -2.13 7.53 1.91
CA THR A 183 -3.43 7.44 1.24
C THR A 183 -4.56 7.94 2.12
N GLU A 184 -4.55 7.68 3.43
CA GLU A 184 -5.54 8.25 4.36
C GLU A 184 -5.41 9.77 4.52
N LEU A 185 -4.20 10.32 4.57
CA LEU A 185 -4.01 11.79 4.63
C LEU A 185 -4.38 12.47 3.30
N ALA A 186 -4.33 11.75 2.19
CA ALA A 186 -4.75 12.24 0.88
C ALA A 186 -6.25 12.08 0.63
N ARG A 187 -6.99 11.50 1.57
CA ARG A 187 -8.43 11.27 1.47
C ARG A 187 -9.19 12.46 2.02
N GLY A 188 -10.20 12.89 1.28
CA GLY A 188 -11.13 13.94 1.68
C GLY A 188 -12.56 13.44 1.64
N VAL A 189 -13.36 13.76 2.66
CA VAL A 189 -14.80 13.48 2.66
C VAL A 189 -15.54 14.77 2.98
N SER A 190 -16.45 15.18 2.10
CA SER A 190 -17.37 16.27 2.37
C SER A 190 -18.66 15.70 2.93
N LEU A 191 -18.94 16.00 4.19
CA LEU A 191 -20.17 15.57 4.86
C LEU A 191 -21.18 16.72 4.91
N GLY A 192 -22.42 16.42 4.53
CA GLY A 192 -23.57 17.29 4.70
C GLY A 192 -24.56 16.70 5.69
N THR A 193 -25.39 17.56 6.28
CA THR A 193 -26.53 17.13 7.10
C THR A 193 -27.79 17.22 6.24
N PRO A 194 -28.63 16.16 6.16
CA PRO A 194 -29.92 16.26 5.50
C PRO A 194 -30.77 17.35 6.16
N ILE A 195 -31.31 18.25 5.35
CA ILE A 195 -32.24 19.31 5.81
C ILE A 195 -33.66 19.12 5.29
N LYS A 196 -33.83 18.27 4.28
CA LYS A 196 -35.11 17.93 3.66
C LYS A 196 -34.97 16.63 2.88
N LEU A 197 -36.02 15.80 2.88
CA LEU A 197 -36.14 14.63 2.02
C LEU A 197 -37.38 14.78 1.13
N ASN A 198 -37.22 14.62 -0.17
CA ASN A 198 -38.33 14.60 -1.13
C ASN A 198 -38.46 13.19 -1.70
N VAL A 199 -39.61 12.56 -1.50
CA VAL A 199 -39.94 11.24 -2.07
C VAL A 199 -40.99 11.45 -3.14
N GLN A 200 -40.68 11.05 -4.37
CA GLN A 200 -41.63 11.10 -5.49
C GLN A 200 -42.11 9.69 -5.83
N HIS A 201 -43.42 9.53 -5.94
CA HIS A 201 -44.05 8.30 -6.39
C HIS A 201 -45.34 8.62 -7.17
N ASP A 202 -45.46 8.09 -8.40
CA ASP A 202 -46.65 8.22 -9.26
C ASP A 202 -47.21 9.66 -9.42
N GLY A 203 -46.32 10.66 -9.41
CA GLY A 203 -46.69 12.08 -9.58
C GLY A 203 -47.07 12.80 -8.29
N GLU A 204 -47.12 12.10 -7.16
CA GLU A 204 -47.24 12.69 -5.83
C GLU A 204 -45.85 12.88 -5.21
N ALA A 205 -45.64 14.05 -4.59
CA ALA A 205 -44.43 14.37 -3.87
C ALA A 205 -44.73 14.41 -2.36
N LEU A 206 -44.06 13.55 -1.60
CA LEU A 206 -44.01 13.63 -0.15
C LEU A 206 -42.74 14.37 0.24
N GLU A 207 -42.91 15.51 0.91
CA GLU A 207 -41.82 16.29 1.48
C GLU A 207 -41.72 16.01 2.99
N ILE A 208 -40.53 15.68 3.46
CA ILE A 208 -40.21 15.50 4.87
C ILE A 208 -39.20 16.59 5.24
N GLU A 209 -39.67 17.56 6.01
CA GLU A 209 -38.86 18.69 6.47
C GLU A 209 -37.87 18.27 7.56
N ALA A 210 -36.86 19.12 7.84
CA ALA A 210 -35.80 18.86 8.81
C ALA A 210 -36.32 18.33 10.16
N SER A 211 -37.41 18.91 10.68
CA SER A 211 -38.01 18.54 11.97
C SER A 211 -38.64 17.15 11.99
N GLN A 212 -38.89 16.55 10.83
CA GLN A 212 -39.54 15.26 10.65
C GLN A 212 -38.59 14.17 10.16
N LEU A 213 -37.32 14.49 9.86
CA LEU A 213 -36.34 13.51 9.37
C LEU A 213 -36.09 12.35 10.34
N GLY A 214 -36.40 12.53 11.62
CA GLY A 214 -36.33 11.48 12.64
C GLY A 214 -37.18 10.24 12.32
N SER A 215 -38.30 10.42 11.61
CA SER A 215 -39.19 9.32 11.20
C SER A 215 -38.82 8.71 9.84
N ALA A 216 -37.91 9.33 9.09
CA ALA A 216 -37.44 8.82 7.81
C ALA A 216 -36.30 7.83 8.03
N ILE A 217 -36.56 6.53 7.84
CA ILE A 217 -35.55 5.47 8.01
C ILE A 217 -35.03 5.05 6.63
N VAL A 218 -33.72 5.17 6.42
CA VAL A 218 -33.03 4.60 5.26
C VAL A 218 -32.50 3.24 5.62
N THR A 219 -32.84 2.24 4.81
CA THR A 219 -32.26 0.90 4.86
C THR A 219 -31.28 0.75 3.70
N TYR A 220 -30.06 0.31 4.01
CA TYR A 220 -28.95 0.24 3.06
C TYR A 220 -28.12 -1.01 3.29
N THR A 221 -27.32 -1.38 2.28
CA THR A 221 -26.32 -2.44 2.39
C THR A 221 -24.95 -1.84 2.71
N GLU A 222 -24.24 -2.45 3.64
CA GLU A 222 -22.86 -2.09 4.00
C GLU A 222 -21.97 -3.33 3.83
N GLN A 223 -20.84 -3.18 3.14
CA GLN A 223 -19.82 -4.23 3.04
C GLN A 223 -18.49 -3.63 3.49
N LYS A 224 -17.97 -4.13 4.62
CA LYS A 224 -16.67 -3.67 5.11
C LYS A 224 -15.54 -4.36 4.33
N VAL A 225 -14.36 -3.76 4.37
CA VAL A 225 -13.15 -4.39 3.84
C VAL A 225 -12.97 -5.76 4.50
N GLY A 226 -12.82 -6.81 3.69
CA GLY A 226 -12.73 -8.20 4.15
C GLY A 226 -14.06 -8.95 4.32
N ASP A 227 -15.21 -8.28 4.23
CA ASP A 227 -16.51 -8.97 4.23
C ASP A 227 -16.75 -9.71 2.90
N LEU A 228 -17.19 -10.97 2.98
CA LEU A 228 -17.56 -11.77 1.81
C LEU A 228 -18.93 -11.41 1.24
N ARG A 229 -19.81 -10.82 2.05
CA ARG A 229 -21.17 -10.44 1.69
C ARG A 229 -21.59 -9.16 2.41
N PRO A 230 -22.36 -8.27 1.77
CA PRO A 230 -22.91 -7.10 2.42
C PRO A 230 -23.91 -7.47 3.52
N ARG A 231 -24.04 -6.60 4.52
CA ARG A 231 -25.03 -6.66 5.59
C ARG A 231 -26.06 -5.57 5.40
N VAL A 232 -27.33 -5.88 5.69
CA VAL A 232 -28.40 -4.89 5.69
C VAL A 232 -28.37 -4.11 7.01
N ARG A 233 -28.45 -2.78 6.92
CA ARG A 233 -28.45 -1.84 8.05
C ARG A 233 -29.57 -0.82 7.84
N SER A 234 -30.03 -0.22 8.93
CA SER A 234 -31.02 0.85 8.90
C SER A 234 -30.62 1.98 9.84
N ARG A 235 -30.86 3.22 9.42
CA ARG A 235 -30.61 4.45 10.17
C ARG A 235 -31.71 5.47 9.91
N SER A 236 -32.07 6.25 10.92
CA SER A 236 -32.88 7.46 10.73
C SER A 236 -32.06 8.49 9.94
N LEU A 237 -32.71 9.32 9.11
CA LEU A 237 -32.06 10.44 8.45
C LEU A 237 -31.67 11.54 9.44
N ASP A 238 -32.33 11.62 10.59
CA ASP A 238 -31.90 12.49 11.68
C ASP A 238 -30.56 11.99 12.26
N GLY A 239 -29.57 12.89 12.30
CA GLY A 239 -28.21 12.58 12.74
C GLY A 239 -27.38 11.73 11.76
N THR A 240 -27.88 11.40 10.57
CA THR A 240 -27.09 10.72 9.52
C THR A 240 -26.44 11.73 8.60
N SER A 241 -25.12 11.65 8.40
CA SER A 241 -24.42 12.48 7.42
C SER A 241 -24.56 11.95 6.00
N VAL A 242 -24.69 12.85 5.03
CA VAL A 242 -24.65 12.57 3.59
C VAL A 242 -23.23 12.83 3.10
N VAL A 243 -22.63 11.86 2.43
CA VAL A 243 -21.37 12.08 1.71
C VAL A 243 -21.68 12.87 0.44
N ALA A 244 -21.40 14.17 0.47
CA ALA A 244 -21.62 15.10 -0.64
C ALA A 244 -20.46 15.08 -1.66
N GLY A 245 -19.30 14.58 -1.26
CA GLY A 245 -18.12 14.42 -2.12
C GLY A 245 -17.09 13.50 -1.48
N LEU A 246 -16.40 12.73 -2.31
CA LEU A 246 -15.34 11.82 -1.89
C LEU A 246 -14.10 12.05 -2.77
N THR A 247 -13.00 12.47 -2.16
CA THR A 247 -11.68 12.40 -2.77
C THR A 247 -11.03 11.10 -2.33
N TYR A 248 -10.90 10.15 -3.26
CA TYR A 248 -10.25 8.88 -2.96
C TYR A 248 -8.77 9.12 -2.65
N GLY A 249 -8.30 8.58 -1.53
CA GLY A 249 -6.92 8.69 -1.08
C GLY A 249 -5.95 7.94 -1.98
N LEU A 250 -5.61 8.53 -3.13
CA LEU A 250 -4.72 7.94 -4.14
C LEU A 250 -3.41 8.69 -4.20
N VAL A 251 -2.30 7.94 -4.12
CA VAL A 251 -0.95 8.44 -4.37
C VAL A 251 -0.46 7.80 -5.67
N ASN A 252 -0.24 8.61 -6.70
CA ASN A 252 0.35 8.17 -7.96
C ASN A 252 1.86 8.38 -7.93
N VAL A 253 2.62 7.35 -8.26
CA VAL A 253 4.06 7.45 -8.51
C VAL A 253 4.30 7.11 -9.98
N ARG A 254 5.04 7.97 -10.69
CA ARG A 254 5.41 7.79 -12.09
C ARG A 254 6.89 8.13 -12.27
N THR A 255 7.54 7.50 -13.25
CA THR A 255 8.93 7.78 -13.59
C THR A 255 9.18 7.59 -15.08
N ASP A 256 10.10 8.37 -15.63
CA ASP A 256 10.69 8.19 -16.98
C ASP A 256 12.08 7.53 -16.91
N GLY A 257 12.50 7.11 -15.72
CA GLY A 257 13.79 6.49 -15.45
C GLY A 257 14.85 7.46 -14.94
N GLN A 258 14.66 8.77 -15.05
CA GLN A 258 15.59 9.78 -14.50
C GLN A 258 14.90 10.75 -13.53
N LYS A 259 13.58 10.85 -13.62
CA LYS A 259 12.78 11.75 -12.81
C LYS A 259 11.56 11.03 -12.27
N ILE A 260 11.34 11.17 -10.97
CA ILE A 260 10.17 10.63 -10.28
C ILE A 260 9.17 11.75 -10.05
N LEU A 261 7.89 11.42 -10.25
CA LEU A 261 6.74 12.27 -10.00
C LEU A 261 5.80 11.56 -9.02
N ALA A 262 5.50 12.23 -7.91
CA ALA A 262 4.49 11.78 -6.95
C ALA A 262 3.31 12.77 -6.94
N ALA A 263 2.09 12.25 -7.01
CA ALA A 263 0.88 13.07 -7.12
C ALA A 263 -0.29 12.57 -6.25
N THR A 264 -0.98 13.50 -5.60
CA THR A 264 -2.26 13.27 -4.91
C THR A 264 -3.35 14.15 -5.49
N MET A 265 -4.60 13.71 -5.44
CA MET A 265 -5.72 14.51 -5.93
C MET A 265 -5.98 15.68 -4.98
N ASN A 266 -6.25 16.87 -5.51
CA ASN A 266 -6.58 18.04 -4.70
C ASN A 266 -8.00 17.94 -4.16
N GLU A 267 -8.20 18.39 -2.93
CA GLU A 267 -9.53 18.58 -2.35
C GLU A 267 -10.27 19.71 -3.11
N GLY A 268 -11.53 19.46 -3.49
CA GLY A 268 -12.43 20.50 -3.99
C GLY A 268 -12.30 20.89 -5.47
N LYS A 269 -11.40 20.27 -6.25
CA LYS A 269 -11.32 20.47 -7.71
C LYS A 269 -11.04 19.16 -8.43
N GLU A 270 -12.11 18.48 -8.87
CA GLU A 270 -12.01 17.26 -9.67
C GLU A 270 -11.04 17.46 -10.85
N GLY A 271 -10.13 16.49 -11.04
CA GLY A 271 -9.14 16.52 -12.11
C GLY A 271 -7.86 17.31 -11.84
N HIS A 272 -7.74 18.03 -10.72
CA HIS A 272 -6.50 18.71 -10.33
C HIS A 272 -5.65 17.89 -9.35
N TRP A 273 -4.34 17.85 -9.61
CA TRP A 273 -3.38 17.07 -8.83
C TRP A 273 -2.34 17.97 -8.15
N SER A 274 -2.02 17.69 -6.89
CA SER A 274 -0.83 18.20 -6.22
C SER A 274 0.35 17.33 -6.63
N ILE A 275 1.32 17.91 -7.33
CA ILE A 275 2.44 17.18 -7.94
C ILE A 275 3.74 17.63 -7.30
N LYS A 276 4.57 16.68 -6.88
CA LYS A 276 5.98 16.89 -6.56
C LYS A 276 6.82 16.01 -7.47
N SER A 277 8.02 16.48 -7.80
CA SER A 277 8.97 15.69 -8.58
C SER A 277 10.39 15.93 -8.15
N PHE A 278 11.22 14.90 -8.25
CA PHE A 278 12.65 14.92 -7.93
C PHE A 278 13.42 14.03 -8.90
N LYS A 279 14.73 14.22 -9.00
CA LYS A 279 15.59 13.38 -9.84
C LYS A 279 15.91 12.07 -9.12
N THR A 280 16.09 10.99 -9.87
CA THR A 280 16.63 9.73 -9.34
C THR A 280 18.03 9.95 -8.77
N ARG A 281 18.45 9.06 -7.86
CA ARG A 281 19.72 9.19 -7.13
C ARG A 281 20.80 8.21 -7.56
N PHE A 282 20.46 7.25 -8.42
CA PHE A 282 21.30 6.10 -8.74
C PHE A 282 21.87 6.12 -10.17
N GLY A 283 21.81 7.28 -10.85
CA GLY A 283 22.35 7.54 -12.20
C GLY A 283 23.21 8.78 -12.29
#